data_AF-A0A660Y528-F1
#
_entry.id   AF-A0A660Y528-F1
#
_cell.length_a   1.000
_cell.length_b   1.000
_cell.length_c   1.000
_cell.angle_alpha   90.00
_cell.angle_beta   90.00
_cell.angle_gamma   90.00
#
_symmetry.space_group_name_H-M   'P 1'
#
loop_
_entity.id
_entity.type
_entity.pdbx_description
1 polymer ?
#
loop_
_entity_poly.entity_id
_entity_poly.type
_entity_poly.pdbx_seq_one_letter_code
_entity_poly.pdbx_strand_id
1 'polypeptide(L)' 'MSTQQGHPTLKAGAACLDITPPLGVAMAGYRRARYAKGIHDPLCAKALVLDDGRTQIALVALDLI' A
#
# COMPACT_ATOMS: atom_id res chain seq x y z
N MET A 1 -39.86 11.59 21.21
CA MET A 1 -39.21 11.33 19.91
C MET A 1 -37.72 11.56 20.09
N SER A 2 -36.94 10.48 20.21
CA SER A 2 -35.47 10.56 20.33
C SER A 2 -34.90 10.66 18.92
N THR A 3 -34.21 11.76 18.60
CA THR A 3 -33.53 11.96 17.32
C THR A 3 -32.29 11.08 17.27
N GLN A 4 -32.31 10.05 16.42
CA GLN A 4 -31.11 9.29 16.07
C GLN A 4 -30.25 10.18 15.16
N GLN A 5 -29.14 10.69 15.69
CA GLN A 5 -28.15 11.45 14.91
C GLN A 5 -27.38 10.45 14.03
N GLY A 6 -27.43 10.61 12.71
CA GLY A 6 -26.69 9.77 11.77
C GLY A 6 -25.19 10.05 11.89
N HIS A 7 -24.39 9.01 12.14
CA HIS A 7 -22.93 9.15 12.09
C HIS A 7 -22.48 9.49 10.66
N PRO A 8 -21.43 10.34 10.50
CA PRO A 8 -20.86 10.63 9.19
C PRO A 8 -20.50 9.32 8.47
N THR A 9 -20.88 9.21 7.20
CA THR A 9 -20.54 8.02 6.39
C THR A 9 -19.05 7.98 6.11
N LEU A 10 -18.35 7.01 6.69
CA LEU A 10 -16.94 6.75 6.37
C LEU A 10 -16.85 6.11 4.98
N LYS A 11 -16.09 6.73 4.08
CA LYS A 11 -15.76 6.17 2.76
C LYS A 11 -14.42 5.46 2.81
N ALA A 12 -14.27 4.42 2.00
CA ALA A 12 -13.03 3.68 1.85
C ALA A 12 -12.71 3.42 0.37
N GLY A 13 -11.45 3.53 0.01
CA GLY A 13 -10.90 3.15 -1.29
C GLY A 13 -9.68 2.26 -1.12
N ALA A 14 -9.54 1.24 -1.97
CA ALA A 14 -8.39 0.35 -1.95
C ALA A 14 -7.79 0.22 -3.35
N ALA A 15 -6.46 0.20 -3.42
CA ALA A 15 -5.72 -0.02 -4.65
C ALA A 15 -4.47 -0.87 -4.39
N CYS A 16 -4.08 -1.65 -5.39
CA CYS A 16 -2.85 -2.42 -5.39
C CYS A 16 -2.14 -2.18 -6.73
N LEU A 17 -0.89 -1.75 -6.68
CA LEU A 17 -0.07 -1.54 -7.88
C LEU A 17 1.22 -2.35 -7.77
N ASP A 18 1.63 -2.91 -8.90
CA ASP A 18 2.95 -3.52 -9.07
C ASP A 18 4.03 -2.44 -9.02
N ILE A 19 5.01 -2.65 -8.14
CA ILE A 19 6.19 -1.80 -7.95
C ILE A 19 7.49 -2.60 -8.13
N THR A 20 7.43 -3.75 -8.81
CA THR A 20 8.57 -4.63 -9.04
C THR A 20 9.66 -3.90 -9.83
N PRO A 21 10.88 -3.75 -9.26
CA PRO A 21 11.99 -3.15 -9.98
C PRO A 21 12.41 -3.99 -11.20
N PRO A 22 13.07 -3.38 -12.21
CA PRO A 22 13.65 -4.14 -13.31
C PRO A 22 14.70 -5.14 -12.82
N LEU A 23 14.91 -6.21 -13.59
CA LEU A 23 15.99 -7.17 -13.31
C LEU A 23 17.37 -6.50 -13.38
N GLY A 24 18.34 -7.10 -12.69
CA GLY A 24 19.71 -6.60 -12.63
C GLY A 24 19.96 -5.52 -11.58
N VAL A 25 18.93 -5.08 -10.83
CA VAL A 25 19.11 -4.17 -9.69
C VAL A 25 19.65 -4.91 -8.46
N ALA A 26 20.40 -4.20 -7.61
CA ALA A 26 20.85 -4.75 -6.33
C ALA A 26 19.67 -4.90 -5.36
N MET A 27 19.51 -6.08 -4.79
CA MET A 27 18.51 -6.39 -3.77
C MET A 27 18.96 -5.83 -2.41
N ALA A 28 18.10 -5.05 -1.78
CA ALA A 28 18.33 -4.51 -0.44
C ALA A 28 18.41 -5.63 0.62
N GLY A 29 18.99 -5.33 1.78
CA GLY A 29 18.99 -6.22 2.97
C GLY A 29 20.09 -7.28 3.01
N TYR A 30 20.86 -7.44 1.94
CA TYR A 30 22.01 -8.33 1.92
C TYR A 30 23.30 -7.60 2.30
N ARG A 31 24.18 -8.26 3.07
CA ARG A 31 25.51 -7.74 3.45
C ARG A 31 26.47 -7.55 2.27
N ARG A 32 26.21 -8.21 1.14
CA ARG A 32 26.95 -8.08 -0.12
C ARG A 32 25.94 -7.93 -1.25
N ALA A 33 26.31 -7.18 -2.28
CA ALA A 33 25.43 -6.95 -3.42
C ALA A 33 24.99 -8.28 -4.05
N ARG A 34 23.68 -8.48 -4.13
CA ARG A 34 23.04 -9.54 -4.90
C ARG A 34 22.12 -8.89 -5.90
N TYR A 35 22.23 -9.27 -7.17
CA TYR A 35 21.44 -8.68 -8.24
C TYR A 35 20.24 -9.56 -8.58
N ALA A 36 19.08 -8.95 -8.82
CA ALA A 36 17.85 -9.66 -9.18
C ALA A 36 18.03 -10.36 -10.54
N LYS A 37 17.83 -11.68 -10.59
CA LYS A 37 17.97 -12.51 -11.81
C LYS A 37 16.63 -13.02 -12.36
N GLY A 38 15.57 -12.87 -11.59
CA GLY A 38 14.22 -13.29 -11.94
C GLY A 38 13.23 -12.68 -10.95
N ILE A 39 11.95 -12.71 -11.31
CA ILE A 39 10.83 -12.27 -10.48
C ILE A 39 10.03 -13.53 -10.15
N HIS A 40 9.86 -13.84 -8.86
CA HIS A 40 9.00 -14.95 -8.43
C HIS A 40 7.54 -14.48 -8.34
N ASP A 41 7.31 -13.43 -7.56
CA ASP A 41 6.03 -12.72 -7.45
C ASP A 41 6.27 -11.21 -7.61
N PRO A 42 5.28 -10.45 -8.09
CA PRO A 42 5.34 -8.99 -8.10
C PRO A 42 5.42 -8.40 -6.68
N LEU A 43 6.25 -7.38 -6.50
CA LEU A 43 6.22 -6.54 -5.30
C LEU A 43 5.08 -5.53 -5.43
N CYS A 44 4.26 -5.34 -4.40
CA CYS A 44 3.11 -4.47 -4.48
C CYS A 44 3.17 -3.28 -3.52
N ALA A 45 2.67 -2.13 -3.99
CA ALA A 45 2.20 -1.05 -3.14
C ALA A 45 0.68 -1.21 -2.95
N LYS A 46 0.27 -1.45 -1.70
CA LYS A 46 -1.13 -1.65 -1.31
C LYS A 46 -1.59 -0.45 -0.51
N ALA A 47 -2.58 0.27 -1.02
CA ALA A 47 -3.13 1.47 -0.37
C ALA A 47 -4.56 1.23 0.10
N LEU A 48 -4.84 1.66 1.34
CA LEU A 48 -6.18 1.82 1.89
C LEU A 48 -6.37 3.29 2.27
N VAL A 49 -7.33 3.96 1.64
CA VAL A 49 -7.69 5.34 1.94
C VAL A 49 -9.01 5.37 2.67
N LEU A 50 -9.09 6.10 3.77
CA LEU A 50 -10.29 6.32 4.58
C LEU A 50 -10.61 7.82 4.59
N ASP A 51 -11.89 8.16 4.42
CA ASP A 51 -12.38 9.54 4.38
C ASP A 51 -13.67 9.68 5.20
N ASP A 52 -13.66 10.53 6.23
CA ASP A 52 -14.85 10.84 7.04
C ASP A 52 -15.63 12.09 6.55
N GLY A 53 -15.21 12.66 5.42
CA GLY A 53 -15.73 13.90 4.84
C GLY A 53 -15.03 15.17 5.33
N ARG A 54 -14.11 15.07 6.30
CA ARG A 54 -13.29 16.19 6.82
C ARG A 54 -11.80 15.88 6.78
N THR A 55 -11.43 14.63 7.06
CA THR A 55 -10.05 14.13 7.15
C THR A 55 -9.91 12.90 6.28
N GLN A 56 -8.85 12.90 5.47
CA GLN A 56 -8.44 11.74 4.69
C GLN A 56 -7.14 11.17 5.23
N ILE A 57 -7.10 9.84 5.39
CA ILE A 57 -5.92 9.10 5.82
C ILE A 57 -5.64 8.01 4.79
N ALA A 58 -4.38 7.87 4.40
CA ALA A 58 -3.91 6.77 3.56
C ALA A 58 -2.96 5.88 4.35
N LEU A 59 -3.24 4.58 4.37
CA LEU A 59 -2.34 3.53 4.85
C LEU A 59 -1.74 2.85 3.63
N VAL A 60 -0.40 2.89 3.51
CA VAL A 60 0.32 2.26 2.40
C VAL A 60 1.24 1.18 2.94
N ALA A 61 0.96 -0.06 2.58
CA ALA A 61 1.84 -1.19 2.83
C ALA A 61 2.66 -1.48 1.56
N LEU A 62 3.97 -1.54 1.71
CA LEU A 62 4.90 -1.85 0.63
C LEU A 62 5.53 -3.21 0.89
N ASP A 63 5.62 -4.05 -0.15
CA ASP A 63 6.36 -5.31 -0.10
C ASP A 63 7.87 -5.04 -0.21
N LEU A 64 8.40 -4.34 0.80
CA LEU A 64 9.78 -3.92 0.94
C LEU A 64 10.30 -4.31 2.33
N ILE A 65 11.60 -4.17 2.53
CA ILE A 65 12.32 -4.51 3.79
C ILE A 65 12.90 -3.28 4.48
#